data_AF-Q4UF44-F1
#
_entry.id   AF-Q4UF44-F1
#
_cell.length_a   1.000
_cell.length_b   1.000
_cell.length_c   1.000
_cell.angle_alpha   90.00
_cell.angle_beta   90.00
_cell.angle_gamma   90.00
#
_symmetry.space_group_name_H-M   'P 1'
#
loop_
_entity.id
_entity.type
_entity.pdbx_description
1 polymer ?
#
loop_
_entity_poly.entity_id
_entity_poly.type
_entity_poly.pdbx_seq_one_letter_code
_entity_poly.pdbx_strand_id
1 'polypeptide(L)'
;MKTPTRKELEKNLPKHVFLVLNKCLLLYTSLAKLELELFRIAGVLVENRISNLTIFNADGHLNRFLSLKYKDCSDRRLDFKSLTELCLAKNSYIADDFDESCNTNHTLIYYINKVNNDLFISSHKISGNSGRKGLTLVVIDNTHSHSKLLKLTPKPSFTNPNPNWIREKSKKGKIILEYQVPEESSVTHPEVQKELCTFHGVTVSLPDLLISIRLTLLDLIVFIFNYVYTLLLNKVCSLLKRIFSKVRLRRIKLDKELLKFALVIRLGDLFTGGMSVVHAFGASGVQPWFLSEAEIYEVFGLKTMHIVNCINQFANTVRRCGK
;
A
#
# COMPACT_ATOMS: atom_id res chain seq x y z
N MET A 1 -27.38 -2.30 -21.46
CA MET A 1 -26.80 -3.01 -20.30
C MET A 1 -27.68 -2.78 -19.09
N LYS A 2 -28.09 -3.83 -18.36
CA LYS A 2 -28.86 -3.68 -17.11
C LYS A 2 -27.90 -3.23 -16.01
N THR A 3 -28.23 -2.15 -15.31
CA THR A 3 -27.52 -1.70 -14.11
C THR A 3 -27.67 -2.77 -13.03
N PRO A 4 -26.57 -3.27 -12.44
CA PRO A 4 -26.64 -4.27 -11.38
C PRO A 4 -27.40 -3.74 -10.16
N THR A 5 -28.15 -4.60 -9.49
CA THR A 5 -28.88 -4.24 -8.28
C THR A 5 -27.93 -4.00 -7.11
N ARG A 6 -28.34 -3.20 -6.11
CA ARG A 6 -27.53 -2.91 -4.91
C ARG A 6 -27.05 -4.18 -4.18
N LYS A 7 -27.88 -5.23 -4.17
CA LYS A 7 -27.53 -6.53 -3.57
C LYS A 7 -26.49 -7.31 -4.38
N GLU A 8 -26.44 -7.13 -5.70
CA GLU A 8 -25.41 -7.74 -6.56
C GLU A 8 -24.09 -6.98 -6.44
N LEU A 9 -24.13 -5.64 -6.38
CA LEU A 9 -22.98 -4.79 -6.11
C LEU A 9 -22.32 -5.14 -4.77
N GLU A 10 -23.10 -5.35 -3.70
CA GLU A 10 -22.58 -5.75 -2.40
C GLU A 10 -21.90 -7.13 -2.39
N LYS A 11 -22.28 -8.04 -3.30
CA LYS A 11 -21.61 -9.36 -3.46
C LYS A 11 -20.29 -9.25 -4.20
N ASN A 12 -20.13 -8.23 -5.04
CA ASN A 12 -18.95 -8.02 -5.88
C ASN A 12 -17.93 -7.05 -5.26
N LEU A 13 -18.11 -6.63 -4.01
CA LEU A 13 -17.14 -5.80 -3.31
C LEU A 13 -15.84 -6.58 -3.03
N PRO A 14 -14.66 -5.93 -3.12
CA PRO A 14 -13.40 -6.56 -2.77
C PRO A 14 -13.37 -6.81 -1.26
N LYS A 15 -12.93 -8.00 -0.83
CA LYS A 15 -12.73 -8.33 0.58
C LYS A 15 -11.42 -7.77 1.11
N HIS A 16 -10.44 -7.64 0.23
CA HIS A 16 -9.13 -7.11 0.53
C HIS A 16 -8.67 -6.08 -0.51
N VAL A 17 -8.45 -4.86 -0.04
CA VAL A 17 -7.86 -3.77 -0.83
C VAL A 17 -6.39 -3.62 -0.46
N PHE A 18 -5.53 -3.55 -1.47
CA PHE A 18 -4.08 -3.38 -1.32
C PHE A 18 -3.65 -2.05 -1.92
N LEU A 19 -3.12 -1.15 -1.09
CA LEU A 19 -2.64 0.16 -1.53
C LEU A 19 -1.12 0.17 -1.64
N VAL A 20 -0.62 0.56 -2.80
CA VAL A 20 0.80 0.71 -3.07
C VAL A 20 1.16 2.18 -3.02
N LEU A 21 1.89 2.59 -2.00
CA LEU A 21 2.35 3.96 -1.88
C LEU A 21 3.69 4.11 -2.59
N ASN A 22 3.67 4.83 -3.71
CA ASN A 22 4.90 5.13 -4.44
C ASN A 22 5.89 5.92 -3.58
N LYS A 23 7.20 5.69 -3.78
CA LYS A 23 8.26 6.37 -3.03
C LYS A 23 8.15 7.91 -3.10
N CYS A 24 7.83 8.47 -4.27
CA CYS A 24 7.61 9.91 -4.42
C CYS A 24 6.42 10.41 -3.59
N LEU A 25 5.34 9.61 -3.52
CA LEU A 25 4.17 9.94 -2.71
C LEU A 25 4.56 10.04 -1.23
N LEU A 26 5.30 9.06 -0.72
CA LEU A 26 5.75 9.02 0.68
C LEU A 26 6.72 10.16 1.02
N LEU A 27 7.65 10.46 0.11
CA LEU A 27 8.68 11.48 0.36
C LEU A 27 8.14 12.90 0.26
N TYR A 28 7.23 13.14 -0.68
CA TYR A 28 6.77 14.49 -1.03
C TYR A 28 5.35 14.82 -0.53
N THR A 29 4.72 13.93 0.24
CA THR A 29 3.46 14.22 0.93
C THR A 29 3.70 14.30 2.44
N SER A 30 3.07 15.27 3.12
CA SER A 30 3.13 15.36 4.58
C SER A 30 2.60 14.06 5.22
N LEU A 31 3.32 13.52 6.20
CA LEU A 31 2.94 12.30 6.92
C LEU A 31 1.59 12.45 7.61
N ALA A 32 1.28 13.64 8.13
CA ALA A 32 -0.03 13.94 8.71
C ALA A 32 -1.16 13.85 7.69
N LYS A 33 -0.93 14.32 6.46
CA LYS A 33 -1.90 14.25 5.37
C LYS A 33 -2.11 12.80 4.92
N LEU A 34 -1.03 12.03 4.79
CA LEU A 34 -1.10 10.61 4.48
C LEU A 34 -1.91 9.88 5.54
N GLU A 35 -1.60 10.09 6.82
CA GLU A 35 -2.32 9.52 7.95
C GLU A 35 -3.82 9.84 7.93
N LEU A 36 -4.17 11.13 7.76
CA LEU A 36 -5.56 11.58 7.71
C LEU A 36 -6.33 10.86 6.61
N GLU A 37 -5.80 10.84 5.39
CA GLU A 37 -6.49 10.21 4.26
C GLU A 37 -6.53 8.68 4.37
N LEU A 38 -5.47 8.04 4.89
CA LEU A 38 -5.48 6.60 5.17
C LEU A 38 -6.62 6.20 6.11
N PHE A 39 -6.83 6.97 7.18
CA PHE A 39 -7.91 6.67 8.13
C PHE A 39 -9.30 7.04 7.60
N ARG A 40 -9.43 8.06 6.75
CA ARG A 40 -10.68 8.33 6.03
C ARG A 40 -11.02 7.18 5.07
N ILE A 41 -10.03 6.69 4.33
CA ILE A 41 -10.18 5.50 3.48
C ILE A 41 -10.61 4.31 4.34
N ALA A 42 -9.92 4.03 5.44
CA ALA A 42 -10.29 2.94 6.35
C ALA A 42 -11.74 3.04 6.84
N GLY A 43 -12.20 4.25 7.18
CA GLY A 43 -13.60 4.49 7.53
C GLY A 43 -14.59 4.07 6.46
N VAL A 44 -14.33 4.48 5.22
CA VAL A 44 -15.18 4.11 4.08
C VAL A 44 -15.11 2.60 3.78
N LEU A 45 -13.94 1.97 3.94
CA LEU A 45 -13.82 0.51 3.80
C LEU A 45 -14.64 -0.24 4.84
N VAL A 46 -14.61 0.20 6.11
CA VAL A 46 -15.43 -0.37 7.19
C VAL A 46 -16.93 -0.24 6.86
N GLU A 47 -17.37 0.93 6.38
CA GLU A 47 -18.75 1.16 5.97
C GLU A 47 -19.19 0.23 4.83
N ASN A 48 -18.29 -0.01 3.86
CA ASN A 48 -18.50 -0.93 2.75
C ASN A 48 -18.27 -2.41 3.11
N ARG A 49 -18.08 -2.75 4.40
CA ARG A 49 -17.86 -4.12 4.90
C ARG A 49 -16.63 -4.82 4.29
N ILE A 50 -15.63 -4.04 3.88
CA ILE A 50 -14.35 -4.55 3.41
C ILE A 50 -13.54 -4.97 4.64
N SER A 51 -13.04 -6.20 4.65
CA SER A 51 -12.43 -6.81 5.83
C SER A 51 -10.95 -6.48 6.02
N ASN A 52 -10.21 -6.31 4.93
CA ASN A 52 -8.76 -6.18 4.96
C ASN A 52 -8.30 -4.98 4.12
N LEU A 53 -7.37 -4.21 4.68
CA LEU A 53 -6.63 -3.17 4.00
C LEU A 53 -5.14 -3.42 4.22
N THR A 54 -4.38 -3.64 3.15
CA THR A 54 -2.91 -3.68 3.22
C THR A 54 -2.33 -2.43 2.61
N ILE A 55 -1.37 -1.81 3.27
CA ILE A 55 -0.59 -0.69 2.78
C ILE A 55 0.84 -1.16 2.59
N PHE A 56 1.36 -0.96 1.38
CA PHE A 56 2.74 -1.23 1.05
C PHE A 56 3.51 0.07 0.86
N ASN A 57 4.60 0.21 1.61
CA ASN A 57 5.54 1.34 1.54
C ASN A 57 6.97 0.83 1.53
N ALA A 58 7.59 0.83 0.35
CA ALA A 58 8.89 0.19 0.07
C ALA A 58 9.99 0.43 1.13
N ASP A 59 10.15 1.68 1.59
CA ASP A 59 11.23 2.09 2.49
C ASP A 59 10.87 2.04 3.99
N GLY A 60 9.68 1.55 4.39
CA GLY A 60 9.32 1.41 5.81
C GLY A 60 9.06 2.71 6.59
N HIS A 61 9.20 3.89 5.98
CA HIS A 61 9.03 5.18 6.65
C HIS A 61 7.64 5.36 7.29
N LEU A 62 6.58 4.88 6.64
CA LEU A 62 5.22 4.93 7.19
C LEU A 62 5.06 3.98 8.39
N ASN A 63 5.71 2.81 8.37
CA ASN A 63 5.72 1.89 9.51
C ASN A 63 6.26 2.60 10.74
N ARG A 64 7.43 3.22 10.62
CA ARG A 64 8.06 3.96 11.72
C ARG A 64 7.12 5.02 12.28
N PHE A 65 6.56 5.86 11.41
CA PHE A 65 5.64 6.93 11.81
C PHE A 65 4.42 6.40 12.57
N LEU A 66 3.74 5.39 12.03
CA LEU A 66 2.56 4.80 12.68
C LEU A 66 2.92 4.08 13.98
N SER A 67 4.03 3.34 14.01
CA SER A 67 4.48 2.65 15.23
C SER A 67 4.77 3.63 16.37
N LEU A 68 5.34 4.81 16.09
CA LEU A 68 5.62 5.80 17.14
C LEU A 68 4.33 6.39 17.73
N LYS A 69 3.24 6.42 16.94
CA LYS A 69 1.99 7.08 17.33
C LYS A 69 0.91 6.13 17.86
N TYR A 70 0.92 4.88 17.40
CA TYR A 70 -0.15 3.90 17.64
C TYR A 70 0.35 2.57 18.25
N LYS A 71 1.62 2.49 18.65
CA LYS A 71 2.12 1.33 19.39
C LYS A 71 1.33 1.12 20.67
N ASP A 72 1.03 -0.15 20.96
CA ASP A 72 0.34 -0.65 22.16
C ASP A 72 -0.99 0.07 22.44
N CYS A 73 -1.64 0.56 21.39
CA CYS A 73 -2.91 1.26 21.47
C CYS A 73 -4.07 0.26 21.67
N SER A 74 -4.83 0.37 22.75
CA SER A 74 -5.95 -0.55 23.02
C SER A 74 -7.25 -0.16 22.31
N ASP A 75 -7.63 1.12 22.30
CA ASP A 75 -8.86 1.61 21.66
C ASP A 75 -8.84 3.15 21.52
N ARG A 76 -8.00 3.69 20.62
CA ARG A 76 -7.87 5.15 20.44
C ARG A 76 -8.85 5.66 19.38
N ARG A 77 -9.67 6.63 19.75
CA ARG A 77 -10.52 7.37 18.80
C ARG A 77 -9.67 8.15 17.81
N LEU A 78 -10.01 8.04 16.53
CA LEU A 78 -9.43 8.81 15.44
C LEU A 78 -10.22 10.12 15.28
N ASP A 79 -9.68 11.20 15.84
CA ASP A 79 -10.27 12.54 15.72
C ASP A 79 -9.85 13.20 14.39
N PHE A 80 -10.73 13.12 13.40
CA PHE A 80 -10.51 13.71 12.08
C PHE A 80 -10.43 15.23 12.10
N LYS A 81 -11.07 15.92 13.07
CA LYS A 81 -11.00 17.37 13.16
C LYS A 81 -9.60 17.78 13.60
N SER A 82 -9.12 17.21 14.70
CA SER A 82 -7.76 17.45 15.19
C SER A 82 -6.70 17.06 14.15
N LEU A 83 -6.87 15.94 13.44
CA LEU A 83 -5.96 15.54 12.36
C LEU A 83 -5.98 16.53 11.18
N THR A 84 -7.15 17.07 10.82
CA THR A 84 -7.28 18.07 9.75
C THR A 84 -6.59 19.38 10.14
N GLU A 85 -6.80 19.85 11.37
CA GLU A 85 -6.10 21.02 11.92
C GLU A 85 -4.58 20.81 11.95
N LEU A 86 -4.14 19.61 12.31
CA LEU A 86 -2.72 19.25 12.31
C LEU A 86 -2.13 19.23 10.89
N CYS A 87 -2.89 18.83 9.88
CA CYS A 87 -2.45 18.90 8.48
C CYS A 87 -2.25 20.35 8.01
N LEU A 88 -3.05 21.29 8.51
CA LEU A 88 -2.93 22.71 8.20
C LEU A 88 -1.76 23.36 8.97
N ALA A 89 -1.54 22.93 10.21
CA ALA A 89 -0.54 23.52 11.11
C ALA A 89 0.86 22.89 11.01
N LYS A 90 0.96 21.59 10.68
CA LYS A 90 2.21 20.83 10.67
C LYS A 90 2.44 20.16 9.32
N ASN A 91 3.40 20.70 8.59
CA ASN A 91 4.00 20.08 7.41
C ASN A 91 5.11 19.11 7.83
N SER A 92 4.74 18.02 8.51
CA SER A 92 5.68 16.99 8.94
C SER A 92 6.02 16.07 7.77
N TYR A 93 7.11 16.39 7.07
CA TYR A 93 7.70 15.52 6.07
C TYR A 93 8.70 14.55 6.70
N ILE A 94 9.10 13.54 5.94
CA ILE A 94 10.22 12.68 6.31
C ILE A 94 11.46 13.56 6.43
N ALA A 95 12.16 13.45 7.55
CA ALA A 95 13.37 14.23 7.82
C ALA A 95 14.64 13.45 7.45
N ASP A 96 15.75 14.16 7.21
CA ASP A 96 17.03 13.56 6.83
C ASP A 96 17.55 12.54 7.86
N ASP A 97 17.19 12.71 9.14
CA ASP A 97 17.59 11.86 10.26
C ASP A 97 16.83 10.51 10.33
N PHE A 98 15.90 10.25 9.41
CA PHE A 98 15.13 9.01 9.40
C PHE A 98 15.92 7.78 8.94
N ASP A 99 17.09 7.95 8.32
CA ASP A 99 17.90 6.87 7.70
C ASP A 99 18.85 6.16 8.68
N GLU A 100 19.02 6.65 9.93
CA GLU A 100 19.84 5.97 10.93
C GLU A 100 19.13 4.72 11.49
N SER A 101 19.56 3.54 11.01
CA SER A 101 19.68 2.21 11.67
C SER A 101 18.65 1.79 12.74
N CYS A 102 17.44 2.33 12.74
CA CYS A 102 16.41 1.92 13.67
C CYS A 102 15.80 0.60 13.20
N ASN A 103 15.87 -0.43 14.05
CA ASN A 103 15.06 -1.64 13.96
C ASN A 103 13.58 -1.23 13.94
N THR A 104 13.04 -1.01 12.75
CA THR A 104 11.65 -0.69 12.54
C THR A 104 10.89 -1.99 12.40
N ASN A 105 9.71 -2.06 13.02
CA ASN A 105 8.82 -3.19 12.80
C ASN A 105 8.37 -3.16 11.32
N HIS A 106 8.96 -4.03 10.52
CA HIS A 106 8.72 -4.19 9.09
C HIS A 106 7.29 -4.60 8.74
N THR A 107 6.51 -4.96 9.75
CA THR A 107 5.11 -5.33 9.66
C THR A 107 4.37 -4.78 10.86
N LEU A 108 3.28 -4.07 10.59
CA LEU A 108 2.38 -3.58 11.62
C LEU A 108 0.97 -4.05 11.32
N ILE A 109 0.23 -4.36 12.38
CA ILE A 109 -1.15 -4.80 12.30
C ILE A 109 -1.95 -3.94 13.26
N TYR A 110 -3.00 -3.35 12.73
CA TYR A 110 -3.97 -2.58 13.49
C TYR A 110 -5.38 -3.08 13.16
N TYR A 111 -6.29 -2.92 14.12
CA TYR A 111 -7.70 -3.20 13.93
C TYR A 111 -8.45 -1.88 14.02
N ILE A 112 -9.22 -1.58 12.97
CA ILE A 112 -10.02 -0.37 12.89
C ILE A 112 -11.48 -0.76 13.03
N ASN A 113 -12.14 -0.21 14.05
CA ASN A 113 -13.54 -0.46 14.32
C ASN A 113 -14.33 0.83 14.22
N LYS A 114 -15.57 0.73 13.73
CA LYS A 114 -16.53 1.84 13.78
C LYS A 114 -17.50 1.61 14.93
N VAL A 115 -17.59 2.57 15.84
CA VAL A 115 -18.58 2.61 16.91
C VAL A 115 -19.37 3.89 16.75
N ASN A 116 -20.67 3.77 16.47
CA ASN A 116 -21.51 4.89 16.02
C ASN A 116 -20.90 5.55 14.76
N ASN A 117 -20.57 6.84 14.84
CA ASN A 117 -19.93 7.58 13.75
C ASN A 117 -18.41 7.73 13.92
N ASP A 118 -17.85 7.17 14.99
CA ASP A 118 -16.45 7.31 15.34
C ASP A 118 -15.65 6.07 14.94
N LEU A 119 -14.43 6.31 14.46
CA LEU A 119 -13.46 5.25 14.20
C LEU A 119 -12.47 5.13 15.34
N PHE A 120 -12.13 3.90 15.66
CA PHE A 120 -11.18 3.56 16.69
C PHE A 120 -10.11 2.64 16.12
N ILE A 121 -8.87 2.84 16.55
CA ILE A 121 -7.73 2.01 16.19
C ILE A 121 -7.19 1.28 17.42
N SER A 122 -6.86 0.00 17.24
CA SER A 122 -6.17 -0.82 18.24
C SER A 122 -5.03 -1.63 17.64
N SER A 123 -3.97 -1.88 18.40
CA SER A 123 -2.88 -2.81 18.06
C SER A 123 -3.19 -4.26 18.43
N HIS A 124 -4.19 -4.47 19.29
CA HIS A 124 -4.64 -5.79 19.72
C HIS A 124 -6.03 -6.09 19.18
N LYS A 125 -6.27 -7.36 18.82
CA LYS A 125 -7.61 -7.82 18.44
C LYS A 125 -8.50 -7.72 19.66
N ILE A 126 -9.55 -6.91 19.59
CA ILE A 126 -10.49 -6.74 20.69
C ILE A 126 -11.30 -8.04 20.81
N SER A 127 -10.85 -8.95 21.68
CA SER A 127 -11.55 -10.18 22.05
C SER A 127 -12.71 -9.84 22.97
N GLY A 128 -13.86 -9.43 22.41
CA GLY A 128 -15.02 -9.13 23.26
C GLY A 128 -16.28 -8.63 22.58
N ASN A 129 -16.29 -8.35 21.28
CA ASN A 129 -17.50 -7.87 20.59
C ASN A 129 -17.72 -8.60 19.27
N SER A 130 -18.38 -9.77 19.34
CA SER A 130 -18.81 -10.58 18.19
C SER A 130 -19.73 -9.85 17.20
N GLY A 131 -20.22 -8.65 17.53
CA GLY A 131 -21.04 -7.81 16.65
C GLY A 131 -20.35 -6.62 15.97
N ARG A 132 -19.08 -6.31 16.31
CA ARG A 132 -18.37 -5.16 15.70
C ARG A 132 -17.76 -5.56 14.36
N LYS A 133 -18.26 -4.96 13.27
CA LYS A 133 -17.62 -5.02 11.95
C LYS A 133 -16.36 -4.13 11.99
N GLY A 134 -15.22 -4.74 11.75
CA GLY A 134 -13.92 -4.05 11.77
C GLY A 134 -13.10 -4.36 10.53
N LEU A 135 -12.13 -3.51 10.27
CA LEU A 135 -11.14 -3.63 9.21
C LEU A 135 -9.79 -4.00 9.83
N THR A 136 -9.14 -5.03 9.29
CA THR A 136 -7.74 -5.33 9.61
C THR A 136 -6.86 -4.48 8.71
N LEU A 137 -6.10 -3.56 9.30
CA LEU A 137 -5.11 -2.74 8.62
C LEU A 137 -3.73 -3.39 8.79
N VAL A 138 -3.11 -3.78 7.69
CA VAL A 138 -1.75 -4.31 7.63
C VAL A 138 -0.85 -3.30 6.94
N VAL A 139 0.32 -3.00 7.52
CA VAL A 139 1.32 -2.09 6.92
C VAL A 139 2.64 -2.84 6.77
N ILE A 140 3.17 -2.87 5.55
CA ILE A 140 4.35 -3.66 5.18
C ILE A 140 5.35 -2.86 4.33
N ASP A 141 6.63 -3.23 4.46
CA ASP A 141 7.71 -2.73 3.63
C ASP A 141 8.36 -3.84 2.78
N ASN A 142 9.40 -3.50 2.03
CA ASN A 142 10.13 -4.46 1.18
C ASN A 142 10.79 -5.61 1.96
N THR A 143 11.23 -5.36 3.19
CA THR A 143 11.99 -6.34 3.97
C THR A 143 11.09 -7.46 4.48
N HIS A 144 9.82 -7.18 4.77
CA HIS A 144 8.84 -8.21 5.09
C HIS A 144 8.72 -9.20 3.93
N SER A 145 8.50 -8.70 2.72
CA SER A 145 8.32 -9.53 1.52
C SER A 145 9.55 -10.38 1.21
N HIS A 146 10.75 -9.79 1.32
CA HIS A 146 12.00 -10.49 1.01
C HIS A 146 12.35 -11.56 2.07
N SER A 147 12.29 -11.22 3.36
CA SER A 147 12.62 -12.14 4.45
C SER A 147 11.66 -13.34 4.52
N LYS A 148 10.40 -13.14 4.13
CA LYS A 148 9.38 -14.18 4.12
C LYS A 148 9.58 -15.14 2.96
N LEU A 149 9.82 -14.64 1.74
CA LEU A 149 10.19 -15.49 0.61
C LEU A 149 11.39 -16.38 0.90
N LEU A 150 12.46 -15.82 1.46
CA LEU A 150 13.67 -16.60 1.77
C LEU A 150 13.39 -17.75 2.75
N LYS A 151 12.42 -17.57 3.66
CA LYS A 151 11.98 -18.60 4.60
C LYS A 151 11.01 -19.60 3.98
N LEU A 152 10.20 -19.16 3.02
CA LEU A 152 9.13 -19.93 2.38
C LEU A 152 9.57 -20.63 1.09
N THR A 153 10.79 -20.39 0.61
CA THR A 153 11.30 -21.02 -0.60
C THR A 153 11.24 -22.53 -0.38
N PRO A 154 10.34 -23.26 -1.08
CA PRO A 154 10.20 -24.68 -0.87
C PRO A 154 11.55 -25.31 -1.16
N LYS A 155 12.11 -26.05 -0.20
CA LYS A 155 13.15 -27.02 -0.57
C LYS A 155 12.51 -27.92 -1.62
N PRO A 156 13.13 -28.15 -2.79
CA PRO A 156 12.50 -28.89 -3.87
C PRO A 156 11.99 -30.23 -3.33
N SER A 157 10.68 -30.33 -3.14
CA SER A 157 10.04 -31.55 -2.69
C SER A 157 9.94 -32.46 -3.90
N PHE A 158 10.61 -33.60 -3.80
CA PHE A 158 10.61 -34.75 -4.71
C PHE A 158 10.17 -34.46 -6.15
N THR A 159 11.14 -34.42 -7.06
CA THR A 159 10.91 -34.64 -8.49
C THR A 159 10.04 -35.88 -8.65
N ASN A 160 8.81 -35.71 -9.15
CA ASN A 160 7.91 -36.81 -9.46
C ASN A 160 8.69 -37.84 -10.32
N PRO A 161 8.90 -39.08 -9.85
CA PRO A 161 9.79 -40.03 -10.53
C PRO A 161 9.26 -40.47 -11.89
N ASN A 162 7.97 -40.23 -12.19
CA ASN A 162 7.33 -40.52 -13.47
C ASN A 162 6.55 -39.29 -13.98
N PRO A 163 7.24 -38.27 -14.52
CA PRO A 163 6.59 -37.09 -15.07
C PRO A 163 5.77 -37.41 -16.34
N ASN A 164 4.56 -36.84 -16.43
CA ASN A 164 3.74 -36.90 -17.63
C ASN A 164 4.31 -35.98 -18.72
N TRP A 165 5.07 -36.55 -19.65
CA TRP A 165 5.62 -35.84 -20.79
C TRP A 165 4.61 -35.72 -21.94
N ILE A 166 4.44 -34.51 -22.45
CA ILE A 166 3.75 -34.28 -23.73
C ILE A 166 4.80 -34.41 -24.83
N ARG A 167 4.60 -35.40 -25.71
CA ARG A 167 5.50 -35.69 -26.84
C ARG A 167 4.76 -35.56 -28.15
N GLU A 168 5.14 -34.60 -28.97
CA GLU A 168 4.65 -34.48 -30.34
C GLU A 168 5.59 -35.22 -31.29
N LYS A 169 5.03 -36.07 -32.16
CA LYS A 169 5.77 -36.83 -33.17
C LYS A 169 5.48 -36.28 -34.56
N SER A 170 6.53 -36.12 -35.36
CA SER A 170 6.42 -35.84 -36.79
C SER A 170 5.69 -36.96 -37.54
N LYS A 171 5.26 -36.69 -38.78
CA LYS A 171 4.65 -37.68 -39.69
C LYS A 171 5.52 -38.93 -39.93
N LYS A 172 6.83 -38.85 -39.68
CA LYS A 172 7.79 -39.96 -39.77
C LYS A 172 8.05 -40.65 -38.42
N GLY A 173 7.27 -40.34 -37.38
CA GLY A 173 7.37 -40.95 -36.04
C GLY A 173 8.45 -40.37 -35.12
N LYS A 174 9.30 -39.45 -35.62
CA LYS A 174 10.34 -38.80 -34.80
C LYS A 174 9.72 -37.77 -33.86
N ILE A 175 10.04 -37.82 -32.57
CA ILE A 175 9.64 -36.80 -31.58
C ILE A 175 10.27 -35.47 -32.00
N ILE A 176 9.45 -34.44 -32.13
CA ILE A 176 9.84 -33.07 -32.54
C ILE A 176 9.66 -32.06 -31.42
N LEU A 177 8.81 -32.34 -30.45
CA LEU A 177 8.57 -31.51 -29.27
C LEU A 177 8.37 -32.42 -28.07
N GLU A 178 9.10 -32.17 -27.00
CA GLU A 178 8.94 -32.85 -25.71
C GLU A 178 8.97 -31.78 -24.61
N TYR A 179 7.87 -31.67 -23.87
CA TYR A 179 7.80 -30.78 -22.71
C TYR A 179 6.93 -31.40 -21.61
N GLN A 180 7.18 -30.97 -20.38
CA GLN A 180 6.41 -31.35 -19.21
C GLN A 180 5.53 -30.17 -18.81
N VAL A 181 4.24 -30.40 -18.60
CA VAL A 181 3.38 -29.42 -17.94
C VAL A 181 3.63 -29.55 -16.44
N PRO A 182 4.09 -28.49 -15.75
CA PRO A 182 4.26 -28.53 -14.30
C PRO A 182 2.91 -28.78 -13.63
N GLU A 183 2.92 -29.54 -12.53
CA GLU A 183 1.70 -29.75 -11.74
C GLU A 183 1.18 -28.40 -11.20
N GLU A 184 -0.13 -28.25 -11.05
CA GLU A 184 -0.75 -27.01 -10.56
C GLU A 184 -0.20 -26.59 -9.19
N SER A 185 0.14 -27.58 -8.36
CA SER A 185 0.82 -27.43 -7.06
C SER A 185 2.21 -26.78 -7.18
N SER A 186 2.91 -26.99 -8.29
CA SER A 186 4.23 -26.43 -8.62
C SER A 186 4.13 -25.03 -9.24
N VAL A 187 2.94 -24.63 -9.69
CA VAL A 187 2.70 -23.31 -10.32
C VAL A 187 2.08 -22.34 -9.33
N THR A 188 1.06 -22.77 -8.58
CA THR A 188 0.23 -21.87 -7.76
C THR A 188 0.68 -21.80 -6.30
N HIS A 189 1.43 -22.79 -5.79
CA HIS A 189 1.91 -22.87 -4.41
C HIS A 189 0.97 -22.20 -3.36
N PRO A 190 -0.30 -22.65 -3.23
CA PRO A 190 -1.31 -21.97 -2.42
C PRO A 190 -0.95 -21.88 -0.93
N GLU A 191 -0.16 -22.82 -0.43
CA GLU A 191 0.39 -22.78 0.93
C GLU A 191 1.36 -21.62 1.11
N VAL A 192 2.28 -21.41 0.16
CA VAL A 192 3.20 -20.26 0.14
C VAL A 192 2.41 -18.96 0.04
N GLN A 193 1.35 -18.90 -0.78
CA GLN A 193 0.48 -17.73 -0.87
C GLN A 193 -0.22 -17.40 0.46
N LYS A 194 -0.75 -18.42 1.15
CA LYS A 194 -1.37 -18.27 2.47
C LYS A 194 -0.37 -17.81 3.53
N GLU A 195 0.84 -18.38 3.51
CA GLU A 195 1.90 -17.96 4.41
C GLU A 195 2.33 -16.53 4.11
N LEU A 196 2.50 -16.15 2.84
CA LEU A 196 2.77 -14.77 2.40
C LEU A 196 1.70 -13.77 2.88
N CYS A 197 0.45 -14.19 3.04
CA CYS A 197 -0.62 -13.37 3.62
C CYS A 197 -0.77 -13.49 5.15
N THR A 198 0.16 -14.17 5.85
CA THR A 198 0.14 -14.33 7.30
C THR A 198 1.13 -13.39 8.00
N PHE A 199 0.63 -12.42 8.75
CA PHE A 199 1.41 -11.38 9.41
C PHE A 199 1.34 -11.57 10.92
N HIS A 200 2.46 -11.86 11.59
CA HIS A 200 2.50 -12.09 13.05
C HIS A 200 1.36 -13.01 13.59
N GLY A 201 1.06 -14.10 12.88
CA GLY A 201 -0.01 -15.04 13.23
C GLY A 201 -1.43 -14.65 12.76
N VAL A 202 -1.60 -13.50 12.11
CA VAL A 202 -2.85 -13.04 11.51
C VAL A 202 -2.82 -13.30 10.00
N THR A 203 -3.62 -14.25 9.53
CA THR A 203 -3.78 -14.52 8.10
C THR A 203 -4.89 -13.63 7.51
N VAL A 204 -4.54 -12.82 6.51
CA VAL A 204 -5.51 -12.08 5.68
C VAL A 204 -5.75 -12.81 4.36
N SER A 205 -6.84 -12.48 3.66
CA SER A 205 -7.10 -13.02 2.33
C SER A 205 -6.10 -12.47 1.29
N LEU A 206 -6.01 -13.11 0.12
CA LEU A 206 -5.32 -12.50 -1.02
C LEU A 206 -6.01 -11.18 -1.43
N PRO A 207 -5.27 -10.21 -2.00
CA PRO A 207 -5.84 -8.95 -2.43
C PRO A 207 -6.75 -9.15 -3.65
N ASP A 208 -8.00 -8.69 -3.56
CA ASP A 208 -8.92 -8.68 -4.70
C ASP A 208 -8.67 -7.47 -5.61
N LEU A 209 -8.29 -6.34 -4.99
CA LEU A 209 -8.08 -5.06 -5.66
C LEU A 209 -6.77 -4.46 -5.19
N LEU A 210 -5.86 -4.19 -6.13
CA LEU A 210 -4.61 -3.50 -5.90
C LEU A 210 -4.66 -2.11 -6.55
N ILE A 211 -4.32 -1.08 -5.78
CA ILE A 211 -4.34 0.30 -6.23
C ILE A 211 -2.94 0.90 -6.05
N SER A 212 -2.30 1.17 -7.19
CA SER A 212 -1.06 1.95 -7.26
C SER A 212 -1.36 3.43 -7.09
N ILE A 213 -0.79 4.07 -6.06
CA ILE A 213 -1.04 5.48 -5.76
C ILE A 213 0.20 6.29 -6.10
N ARG A 214 0.04 7.19 -7.06
CA ARG A 214 1.07 8.11 -7.53
C ARG A 214 0.92 9.48 -6.89
N LEU A 215 2.01 10.23 -6.84
CA LEU A 215 2.03 11.62 -6.37
C LEU A 215 1.25 12.51 -7.34
N THR A 216 0.49 13.48 -6.83
CA THR A 216 -0.13 14.51 -7.67
C THR A 216 0.84 15.66 -7.96
N LEU A 217 0.63 16.39 -9.06
CA LEU A 217 1.39 17.61 -9.33
C LEU A 217 1.23 18.66 -8.22
N LEU A 218 0.02 18.76 -7.64
CA LEU A 218 -0.24 19.69 -6.54
C LEU A 218 0.59 19.34 -5.29
N ASP A 219 0.63 18.07 -4.89
CA ASP A 219 1.43 17.62 -3.74
C ASP A 219 2.92 17.91 -3.97
N LEU A 220 3.39 17.71 -5.19
CA LEU A 220 4.76 18.03 -5.60
C LEU A 220 5.08 19.53 -5.48
N ILE A 221 4.19 20.40 -5.96
CA ILE A 221 4.35 21.87 -5.85
C ILE A 221 4.35 22.29 -4.38
N VAL A 222 3.40 21.78 -3.58
CA VAL A 222 3.29 22.07 -2.15
C VAL A 222 4.57 21.63 -1.41
N PHE A 223 5.13 20.47 -1.74
CA PHE A 223 6.40 20.02 -1.20
C PHE A 223 7.54 20.99 -1.54
N ILE A 224 7.69 21.40 -2.80
CA ILE A 224 8.75 22.32 -3.21
C ILE A 224 8.66 23.64 -2.43
N PHE A 225 7.45 24.19 -2.32
CA PHE A 225 7.22 25.42 -1.54
C PHE A 225 7.61 25.23 -0.07
N ASN A 226 7.15 24.16 0.57
CA ASN A 226 7.46 23.88 1.97
C ASN A 226 8.95 23.60 2.22
N TYR A 227 9.62 22.95 1.27
CA TYR A 227 11.05 22.69 1.32
C TYR A 227 11.84 24.01 1.25
N VAL A 228 11.53 24.88 0.29
CA VAL A 228 12.16 26.21 0.16
C VAL A 228 11.88 27.07 1.40
N TYR A 229 10.64 27.09 1.88
CA TYR A 229 10.25 27.80 3.10
C TYR A 229 11.06 27.33 4.31
N THR A 230 11.17 26.01 4.51
CA THR A 230 11.93 25.43 5.63
C THR A 230 13.43 25.74 5.52
N LEU A 231 13.99 25.75 4.31
CA LEU A 231 15.38 26.16 4.07
C LEU A 231 15.62 27.62 4.43
N LEU A 232 14.74 28.52 4.01
CA LEU A 232 14.82 29.95 4.32
C LEU A 232 14.71 30.19 5.83
N LEU A 233 13.73 29.54 6.47
CA LEU A 233 13.49 29.68 7.90
C LEU A 233 14.69 29.16 8.71
N ASN A 234 15.27 28.02 8.32
CA ASN A 234 16.50 27.50 8.95
C ASN A 234 17.70 28.45 8.78
N LYS A 235 17.85 29.11 7.63
CA LYS A 235 18.88 30.14 7.43
C LYS A 235 18.65 31.34 8.35
N VAL A 236 17.42 31.84 8.45
CA VAL A 236 17.05 32.95 9.34
C VAL A 236 17.29 32.60 10.80
N CYS A 237 16.84 31.42 11.27
CA CYS A 237 17.09 30.95 12.64
C CYS A 237 18.59 30.78 12.92
N SER A 238 19.38 30.37 11.94
CA SER A 238 20.84 30.28 12.07
C SER A 238 21.52 31.65 12.16
N LEU A 239 20.98 32.68 11.50
CA LEU A 239 21.47 34.06 11.59
C LEU A 239 21.07 34.69 12.93
N LEU A 240 19.84 34.43 13.39
CA LEU A 240 19.27 34.92 14.65
C LEU A 240 19.46 33.94 15.81
N LYS A 241 20.58 33.20 15.84
CA LYS A 241 20.89 32.16 16.84
C LYS A 241 20.72 32.62 18.30
N ARG A 242 20.98 33.90 18.59
CA ARG A 242 20.82 34.50 19.93
C ARG A 242 19.37 34.53 20.41
N ILE A 243 18.40 34.65 19.49
CA ILE A 243 16.97 34.77 19.80
C ILE A 243 16.27 33.41 19.67
N PHE A 244 16.68 32.60 18.69
CA PHE A 244 16.00 31.35 18.32
C PHE A 244 16.78 30.09 18.68
N SER A 245 17.62 30.12 19.71
CA SER A 245 18.48 28.98 20.10
C SER A 245 17.72 27.67 20.34
N LYS A 246 16.41 27.73 20.64
CA LYS A 246 15.53 26.56 20.85
C LYS A 246 14.72 26.13 19.63
N VAL A 247 14.62 26.93 18.57
CA VAL A 247 13.81 26.63 17.39
C VAL A 247 14.71 26.07 16.29
N ARG A 248 14.94 24.74 16.33
CA ARG A 248 15.61 24.03 15.24
C ARG A 248 14.59 23.19 14.50
N LEU A 249 14.26 23.60 13.28
CA LEU A 249 13.40 22.82 12.40
C LEU A 249 14.22 21.69 11.81
N ARG A 250 13.66 20.48 11.81
CA ARG A 250 14.29 19.34 11.15
C ARG A 250 14.36 19.61 9.65
N ARG A 251 15.47 19.21 9.03
CA ARG A 251 15.63 19.30 7.59
C ARG A 251 14.76 18.23 6.94
N ILE A 252 14.03 18.65 5.92
CA ILE A 252 13.17 17.78 5.13
C ILE A 252 14.06 16.98 4.18
N LYS A 253 13.83 15.67 4.11
CA LYS A 253 14.53 14.77 3.21
C LYS A 253 14.22 15.10 1.76
N LEU A 254 15.27 15.36 0.98
CA LEU A 254 15.18 15.64 -0.45
C LEU A 254 16.04 14.67 -1.24
N ASP A 255 15.39 13.81 -2.02
CA ASP A 255 16.03 13.06 -3.09
C ASP A 255 15.90 13.86 -4.39
N LYS A 256 17.03 14.38 -4.89
CA LYS A 256 17.04 15.27 -6.08
C LYS A 256 16.74 14.49 -7.37
N GLU A 257 17.23 13.26 -7.49
CA GLU A 257 17.00 12.47 -8.69
C GLU A 257 15.55 12.02 -8.74
N LEU A 258 15.01 11.53 -7.62
CA LEU A 258 13.60 11.20 -7.51
C LEU A 258 12.69 12.41 -7.77
N LEU A 259 13.10 13.62 -7.34
CA LEU A 259 12.34 14.84 -7.59
C LEU A 259 12.31 15.18 -9.07
N LYS A 260 13.46 15.09 -9.76
CA LYS A 260 13.54 15.29 -11.22
C LYS A 260 12.65 14.31 -11.95
N PHE A 261 12.75 13.01 -11.62
CA PHE A 261 11.90 11.99 -12.23
C PHE A 261 10.41 12.26 -11.99
N ALA A 262 10.03 12.60 -10.76
CA ALA A 262 8.65 12.94 -10.43
C ALA A 262 8.17 14.15 -11.25
N LEU A 263 8.96 15.22 -11.35
CA LEU A 263 8.64 16.41 -12.15
C LEU A 263 8.47 16.06 -13.63
N VAL A 264 9.42 15.33 -14.22
CA VAL A 264 9.37 14.95 -15.64
C VAL A 264 8.14 14.10 -15.95
N ILE A 265 7.86 13.08 -15.13
CA ILE A 265 6.68 12.24 -15.32
C ILE A 265 5.39 13.07 -15.18
N ARG A 266 5.29 13.93 -14.15
CA ARG A 266 4.08 14.74 -13.94
C ARG A 266 3.87 15.77 -15.05
N LEU A 267 4.94 16.38 -15.55
CA LEU A 267 4.86 17.30 -16.70
C LEU A 267 4.48 16.55 -17.96
N GLY A 268 5.09 15.38 -18.22
CA GLY A 268 4.74 14.52 -19.34
C GLY A 268 3.25 14.15 -19.36
N ASP A 269 2.70 13.76 -18.21
CA ASP A 269 1.28 13.39 -18.08
C ASP A 269 0.30 14.53 -18.44
N LEU A 270 0.69 15.80 -18.26
CA LEU A 270 -0.12 16.95 -18.69
C LEU A 270 -0.21 17.03 -20.22
N PHE A 271 0.85 16.64 -20.93
CA PHE A 271 0.92 16.71 -22.39
C PHE A 271 0.38 15.44 -23.07
N THR A 272 0.36 14.31 -22.38
CA THR A 272 -0.19 13.03 -22.90
C THR A 272 -1.64 12.77 -22.52
N GLY A 273 -2.34 13.77 -21.94
CA GLY A 273 -3.75 13.62 -21.55
C GLY A 273 -3.98 12.57 -20.46
N GLY A 274 -2.99 12.33 -19.60
CA GLY A 274 -3.07 11.34 -18.53
C GLY A 274 -2.97 9.88 -18.98
N MET A 275 -2.61 9.61 -20.24
CA MET A 275 -2.22 8.27 -20.68
C MET A 275 -0.80 7.96 -20.19
N SER A 276 -0.64 7.74 -18.89
CA SER A 276 0.59 7.16 -18.36
C SER A 276 0.56 5.65 -18.58
N VAL A 277 1.62 5.11 -19.16
CA VAL A 277 1.88 3.66 -19.11
C VAL A 277 1.82 3.26 -17.64
N VAL A 278 0.89 2.37 -17.30
CA VAL A 278 0.83 1.77 -15.95
C VAL A 278 2.15 1.04 -15.76
N HIS A 279 3.12 1.72 -15.15
CA HIS A 279 4.35 1.11 -14.71
C HIS A 279 4.00 0.28 -13.49
N ALA A 280 3.40 -0.89 -13.73
CA ALA A 280 2.93 -1.78 -12.68
C ALA A 280 4.05 -2.06 -11.66
N PHE A 281 5.31 -2.02 -12.11
CA PHE A 281 6.50 -2.16 -11.26
C PHE A 281 7.54 -1.10 -11.64
N GLY A 282 7.58 0.01 -10.90
CA GLY A 282 8.79 0.84 -10.84
C GLY A 282 9.90 0.11 -10.06
N ALA A 283 11.06 0.74 -9.88
CA ALA A 283 12.18 0.20 -9.09
C ALA A 283 11.83 -0.14 -7.61
N SER A 284 10.64 0.22 -7.14
CA SER A 284 10.07 -0.08 -5.83
C SER A 284 8.88 -1.04 -5.91
N GLY A 285 8.78 -1.84 -6.99
CA GLY A 285 7.60 -2.61 -7.38
C GLY A 285 7.07 -3.54 -6.29
N VAL A 286 5.74 -3.65 -6.23
CA VAL A 286 5.08 -4.70 -5.45
C VAL A 286 5.49 -6.05 -5.99
N GLN A 287 5.66 -7.01 -5.10
CA GLN A 287 6.13 -8.31 -5.53
C GLN A 287 5.07 -9.07 -6.35
N PRO A 288 5.48 -9.87 -7.36
CA PRO A 288 4.56 -10.37 -8.37
C PRO A 288 3.36 -11.19 -7.87
N TRP A 289 3.48 -11.87 -6.73
CA TRP A 289 2.40 -12.73 -6.21
C TRP A 289 1.21 -11.95 -5.65
N PHE A 290 1.40 -10.73 -5.14
CA PHE A 290 0.28 -9.86 -4.72
C PHE A 290 -0.58 -9.41 -5.92
N LEU A 291 -0.13 -9.68 -7.15
CA LEU A 291 -0.81 -9.32 -8.39
C LEU A 291 -1.56 -10.49 -9.00
N SER A 292 -1.24 -11.72 -8.59
CA SER A 292 -1.65 -12.93 -9.30
C SER A 292 -3.18 -13.07 -9.39
N GLU A 293 -3.89 -12.58 -8.37
CA GLU A 293 -5.36 -12.61 -8.31
C GLU A 293 -6.02 -11.22 -8.22
N ALA A 294 -5.21 -10.15 -8.14
CA ALA A 294 -5.72 -8.81 -7.92
C ALA A 294 -6.08 -8.11 -9.24
N GLU A 295 -7.22 -7.42 -9.27
CA GLU A 295 -7.46 -6.40 -10.29
C GLU A 295 -6.59 -5.16 -9.96
N ILE A 296 -5.87 -4.62 -10.94
CA ILE A 296 -4.85 -3.60 -10.73
C ILE A 296 -5.29 -2.27 -11.30
N TYR A 297 -5.45 -1.27 -10.44
CA TYR A 297 -5.70 0.12 -10.82
C TYR A 297 -4.55 1.04 -10.44
N GLU A 298 -4.46 2.18 -11.12
CA GLU A 298 -3.53 3.26 -10.79
C GLU A 298 -4.30 4.57 -10.64
N VAL A 299 -3.97 5.33 -9.60
CA VAL A 299 -4.60 6.63 -9.30
C VAL A 299 -3.56 7.67 -8.89
N PHE A 300 -3.89 8.94 -9.17
CA PHE A 300 -3.08 10.08 -8.76
C PHE A 300 -3.61 10.68 -7.46
N GLY A 301 -2.82 10.60 -6.40
CA GLY A 301 -3.12 11.14 -5.08
C GLY A 301 -3.91 10.20 -4.20
N LEU A 302 -3.58 10.25 -2.90
CA LEU A 302 -4.25 9.51 -1.84
C LEU A 302 -5.46 10.32 -1.35
N LYS A 303 -6.51 10.43 -2.17
CA LYS A 303 -7.80 10.97 -1.73
C LYS A 303 -8.80 9.84 -1.58
N THR A 304 -9.61 9.91 -0.53
CA THR A 304 -10.66 8.92 -0.27
C THR A 304 -11.57 8.68 -1.48
N MET A 305 -11.97 9.74 -2.20
CA MET A 305 -12.80 9.63 -3.41
C MET A 305 -12.18 8.78 -4.52
N HIS A 306 -10.86 8.85 -4.73
CA HIS A 306 -10.19 8.07 -5.78
C HIS A 306 -10.26 6.58 -5.47
N ILE A 307 -10.06 6.22 -4.20
CA ILE A 307 -10.14 4.82 -3.75
C ILE A 307 -11.58 4.30 -3.86
N VAL A 308 -12.56 5.12 -3.51
CA VAL A 308 -13.98 4.77 -3.68
C VAL A 308 -14.33 4.55 -5.15
N ASN A 309 -13.84 5.40 -6.05
CA ASN A 309 -14.05 5.23 -7.49
C ASN A 309 -13.46 3.89 -7.98
N CYS A 310 -12.25 3.54 -7.53
CA CYS A 310 -11.66 2.24 -7.81
C CYS A 310 -12.54 1.08 -7.31
N ILE A 311 -13.02 1.15 -6.06
CA ILE A 311 -13.89 0.09 -5.50
C ILE A 311 -15.20 -0.03 -6.29
N ASN A 312 -15.81 1.10 -6.66
CA ASN A 312 -17.03 1.11 -7.45
C ASN A 312 -16.79 0.56 -8.86
N GLN A 313 -15.67 0.90 -9.48
CA GLN A 313 -15.30 0.36 -10.79
C GLN A 313 -15.10 -1.16 -10.71
N PHE A 314 -14.38 -1.64 -9.70
CA PHE A 314 -14.22 -3.07 -9.42
C PHE A 314 -15.57 -3.78 -9.19
N ALA A 315 -16.47 -3.18 -8.41
CA ALA A 315 -17.79 -3.78 -8.17
C ALA A 315 -18.64 -3.88 -9.45
N ASN A 316 -18.37 -3.00 -10.42
CA ASN A 316 -19.04 -2.94 -11.72
C ASN A 316 -18.37 -3.81 -12.80
N THR A 317 -17.14 -4.31 -12.58
CA THR A 317 -16.50 -5.21 -13.54
C THR A 317 -17.13 -6.59 -13.47
N VAL A 318 -17.49 -7.15 -14.64
CA VAL A 318 -17.84 -8.56 -14.74
C VAL A 318 -16.54 -9.33 -14.54
N ARG A 319 -16.40 -10.02 -13.40
CA ARG A 319 -15.26 -10.92 -13.17
C ARG A 319 -15.07 -11.80 -14.41
N ARG A 320 -13.89 -11.74 -15.03
CA ARG A 320 -13.53 -12.71 -16.07
C ARG A 320 -13.52 -14.07 -15.39
N CYS A 321 -14.51 -14.90 -15.72
CA CYS A 321 -14.73 -16.18 -15.08
C CYS A 321 -13.46 -17.02 -15.05
N GLY A 322 -13.17 -17.46 -13.84
CA GLY A 322 -11.97 -18.15 -13.38
C GLY A 322 -12.06 -18.30 -11.86
N LYS A 323 -12.75 -17.34 -11.22
CA LYS A 323 -14.05 -17.57 -10.56
C LYS A 323 -15.06 -16.53 -11.00
#